data_AF-V5GJE4-F1
#
_entry.id   AF-V5GJE4-F1
#
_cell.length_a   1.000
_cell.length_b   1.000
_cell.length_c   1.000
_cell.angle_alpha   90.00
_cell.angle_beta   90.00
_cell.angle_gamma   90.00
#
_symmetry.space_group_name_H-M   'P 1'
#
loop_
_entity.id
_entity.type
_entity.pdbx_description
1 polymer ?
#
loop_
_entity_poly.entity_id
_entity_poly.type
_entity_poly.pdbx_seq_one_letter_code
_entity_poly.pdbx_strand_id
1 'polypeptide(L)'
;RIGNILVEKGRINTGDHVALIFPPGLDLICAFYGCLYVGAVPVTIRPPHPQNLQTTLPTVRMIVDVSKSVLVLSTLAVIKLLRSKEASNVVDIKSWPIILDTDDIPKKKLPVVYRAPTAEMLAYLDFSVSTTGMLAGIKMSHAAVTNLCKSMKLACELYPS
;
A
#
# COMPACT_ATOMS: atom_id res chain seq x y z
N ARG A 1 -3.59 -15.32 1.76
CA ARG A 1 -4.01 -15.05 0.36
C ARG A 1 -3.17 -13.94 -0.25
N ILE A 2 -3.25 -12.71 0.26
CA ILE A 2 -2.48 -11.56 -0.27
C ILE A 2 -0.98 -11.83 -0.35
N GLY A 3 -0.34 -12.35 0.71
CA GLY A 3 1.09 -12.67 0.67
C GLY A 3 1.49 -13.60 -0.49
N ASN A 4 0.65 -14.57 -0.84
CA ASN A 4 0.90 -15.44 -2.00
C ASN A 4 0.76 -14.70 -3.33
N ILE A 5 -0.19 -13.76 -3.44
CA ILE A 5 -0.33 -12.91 -4.65
C ILE A 5 0.93 -12.07 -4.82
N LEU A 6 1.42 -11.46 -3.74
CA LEU A 6 2.63 -10.63 -3.76
C LEU A 6 3.88 -11.43 -4.16
N VAL A 7 4.06 -12.65 -3.64
CA VAL A 7 5.23 -13.48 -3.95
C VAL A 7 5.13 -14.11 -5.34
N GLU A 8 3.99 -14.74 -5.68
CA GLU A 8 3.87 -15.53 -6.92
C GLU A 8 3.69 -14.66 -8.16
N LYS A 9 2.80 -13.65 -8.08
CA LYS A 9 2.48 -12.77 -9.22
C LYS A 9 3.30 -11.49 -9.20
N GLY A 10 3.44 -10.90 -8.01
CA GLY A 10 4.17 -9.65 -7.82
C GLY A 10 5.69 -9.80 -7.80
N ARG A 11 6.21 -11.02 -7.55
CA ARG A 11 7.65 -11.28 -7.37
C ARG A 11 8.30 -10.36 -6.34
N ILE A 12 7.52 -10.03 -5.30
CA ILE A 12 7.92 -9.10 -4.23
C ILE A 12 8.96 -9.74 -3.32
N ASN A 13 10.01 -8.99 -3.03
CA ASN A 13 11.05 -9.33 -2.08
C ASN A 13 10.88 -8.56 -0.77
N THR A 14 11.58 -9.01 0.27
CA THR A 14 11.65 -8.28 1.54
C THR A 14 12.25 -6.89 1.32
N GLY A 15 11.58 -5.86 1.85
CA GLY A 15 11.96 -4.45 1.70
C GLY A 15 11.37 -3.76 0.47
N ASP A 16 10.78 -4.49 -0.48
CA ASP A 16 10.12 -3.87 -1.63
C ASP A 16 8.88 -3.06 -1.21
N HIS A 17 8.67 -1.93 -1.87
CA HIS A 17 7.54 -1.04 -1.57
C HIS A 17 6.33 -1.41 -2.42
N VAL A 18 5.18 -1.56 -1.77
CA VAL A 18 3.91 -1.93 -2.41
C VAL A 18 2.88 -0.84 -2.17
N ALA A 19 2.46 -0.18 -3.24
CA ALA A 19 1.40 0.83 -3.21
C ALA A 19 0.04 0.17 -3.03
N LEU A 20 -0.61 0.47 -1.90
CA LEU A 20 -1.94 -0.01 -1.56
C LEU A 20 -2.96 1.08 -1.85
N ILE A 21 -3.64 0.98 -3.00
CA ILE A 21 -4.65 1.98 -3.39
C ILE A 21 -6.03 1.41 -3.06
N PHE A 22 -6.59 1.75 -1.91
CA PHE A 22 -7.87 1.18 -1.44
C PHE A 22 -8.75 2.21 -0.76
N PRO A 23 -10.09 2.11 -0.92
CA PRO A 23 -10.99 2.77 0.01
C PRO A 23 -10.78 2.20 1.43
N PRO A 24 -11.16 2.92 2.50
CA PRO A 24 -11.15 2.39 3.85
C PRO A 24 -12.02 1.14 3.95
N GLY A 25 -11.47 0.04 4.47
CA GLY A 25 -12.19 -1.22 4.59
C GLY A 25 -11.29 -2.42 4.88
N LEU A 26 -11.91 -3.60 4.95
CA LEU A 26 -11.22 -4.87 5.26
C LEU A 26 -10.16 -5.22 4.21
N ASP A 27 -10.36 -4.88 2.94
CA ASP A 27 -9.40 -5.17 1.88
C ASP A 27 -8.07 -4.46 2.10
N LEU A 28 -8.12 -3.18 2.51
CA LEU A 28 -6.93 -2.41 2.87
C LEU A 28 -6.18 -3.04 4.04
N ILE A 29 -6.92 -3.45 5.09
CA ILE A 29 -6.34 -4.08 6.28
C ILE A 29 -5.67 -5.40 5.88
N CYS A 30 -6.37 -6.24 5.12
CA CYS A 30 -5.84 -7.52 4.62
C CYS A 30 -4.61 -7.31 3.73
N ALA A 31 -4.62 -6.29 2.88
CA ALA A 31 -3.51 -5.94 2.00
C ALA A 31 -2.28 -5.46 2.77
N PHE A 32 -2.50 -4.60 3.76
CA PHE A 32 -1.46 -4.07 4.64
C PHE A 32 -0.73 -5.17 5.39
N TYR A 33 -1.45 -6.02 6.13
CA TYR A 33 -0.85 -7.15 6.83
C TYR A 33 -0.29 -8.19 5.87
N GLY A 34 -0.90 -8.36 4.69
CA GLY A 34 -0.37 -9.20 3.63
C GLY A 34 1.05 -8.80 3.19
N CYS A 35 1.33 -7.49 3.11
CA CYS A 35 2.67 -6.97 2.83
C CYS A 35 3.64 -7.26 3.99
N LEU A 36 3.22 -6.98 5.22
CA LEU A 36 4.04 -7.24 6.40
C LEU A 36 4.44 -8.70 6.54
N TYR A 37 3.52 -9.63 6.25
CA TYR A 37 3.80 -11.07 6.35
C TYR A 37 4.85 -11.57 5.35
N VAL A 38 5.05 -10.86 4.23
CA VAL A 38 6.10 -11.16 3.24
C VAL A 38 7.32 -10.26 3.39
N GLY A 39 7.32 -9.37 4.39
CA GLY A 39 8.39 -8.41 4.65
C GLY A 39 8.44 -7.25 3.65
N ALA A 40 7.37 -7.00 2.91
CA ALA A 40 7.24 -5.84 2.03
C ALA A 40 6.78 -4.61 2.82
N VAL A 41 7.10 -3.42 2.31
CA VAL A 41 6.74 -2.14 2.94
C VAL A 41 5.47 -1.59 2.27
N PRO A 42 4.30 -1.66 2.92
CA PRO A 42 3.08 -1.07 2.39
C PRO A 42 3.17 0.46 2.34
N VAL A 43 2.69 1.04 1.25
CA VAL A 43 2.49 2.48 1.05
C VAL A 43 0.99 2.71 0.88
N THR A 44 0.31 3.23 1.89
CA THR A 44 -1.15 3.41 1.83
C THR A 44 -1.52 4.67 1.06
N ILE A 45 -2.33 4.54 0.01
CA ILE A 45 -2.72 5.64 -0.86
C ILE A 45 -4.23 5.65 -1.01
N ARG A 46 -4.84 6.83 -0.82
CA ARG A 46 -6.26 7.01 -1.08
C ARG A 46 -6.53 6.90 -2.59
N PRO A 47 -7.58 6.17 -3.03
CA PRO A 47 -7.97 6.13 -4.44
C PRO A 47 -8.25 7.54 -4.97
N PRO A 48 -7.97 7.78 -6.26
CA PRO A 48 -8.32 9.05 -6.88
C PRO A 48 -9.85 9.18 -6.93
N HIS A 49 -10.35 10.42 -6.85
CA HIS A 49 -11.78 10.67 -6.83
C HIS A 49 -12.34 10.59 -8.26
N PRO A 50 -13.36 9.76 -8.57
CA PRO A 50 -13.84 9.56 -9.94
C PRO A 50 -14.26 10.85 -10.65
N GLN A 51 -14.89 11.77 -9.91
CA GLN A 51 -15.36 13.06 -10.45
C GLN A 51 -14.22 14.07 -10.68
N ASN A 52 -13.06 13.88 -10.04
CA ASN A 52 -11.94 14.82 -10.05
C ASN A 52 -10.62 14.11 -10.39
N LEU A 53 -10.65 13.19 -11.36
CA LEU A 53 -9.47 12.40 -11.74
C LEU A 53 -8.30 13.28 -12.17
N GLN A 54 -8.57 14.36 -12.91
CA GLN A 54 -7.56 15.31 -13.39
C GLN A 54 -6.70 15.92 -12.27
N THR A 55 -7.28 16.16 -11.09
CA THR A 55 -6.57 16.79 -9.96
C THR A 55 -6.08 15.78 -8.93
N THR A 56 -6.79 14.66 -8.76
CA THR A 56 -6.48 13.67 -7.70
C THR A 56 -5.54 12.56 -8.16
N LEU A 57 -5.63 12.12 -9.42
CA LEU A 57 -4.79 11.06 -9.96
C LEU A 57 -3.29 11.43 -10.01
N PRO A 58 -2.88 12.68 -10.34
CA PRO A 58 -1.48 13.07 -10.30
C PRO A 58 -0.84 12.89 -8.92
N THR A 59 -1.58 13.18 -7.84
CA THR A 59 -1.07 12.98 -6.47
C THR A 59 -0.88 11.50 -6.15
N VAL A 60 -1.83 10.64 -6.53
CA VAL A 60 -1.70 9.18 -6.39
C VAL A 60 -0.46 8.69 -7.14
N ARG A 61 -0.29 9.15 -8.39
CA ARG A 61 0.86 8.80 -9.21
C ARG A 61 2.18 9.25 -8.59
N MET A 62 2.23 10.50 -8.14
CA MET A 62 3.41 11.08 -7.51
C MET A 62 3.82 10.30 -6.25
N ILE A 63 2.85 9.86 -5.42
CA ILE A 63 3.15 9.02 -4.25
C ILE A 63 3.76 7.68 -4.70
N VAL A 64 3.22 7.04 -5.74
CA VAL A 64 3.78 5.79 -6.29
C VAL A 64 5.22 5.97 -6.76
N ASP A 65 5.52 7.09 -7.45
CA ASP A 65 6.87 7.38 -7.94
C ASP A 65 7.86 7.71 -6.81
N VAL A 66 7.49 8.62 -5.89
CA VAL A 66 8.36 9.04 -4.78
C VAL A 66 8.60 7.88 -3.80
N SER A 67 7.58 7.05 -3.57
CA SER A 67 7.74 5.82 -2.80
C SER A 67 8.56 4.77 -3.52
N LYS A 68 8.86 4.89 -4.82
CA LYS A 68 9.53 3.83 -5.61
C LYS A 68 8.80 2.50 -5.51
N SER A 69 7.47 2.53 -5.49
CA SER A 69 6.66 1.33 -5.40
C SER A 69 6.84 0.47 -6.64
N VAL A 70 7.25 -0.79 -6.44
CA VAL A 70 7.47 -1.74 -7.55
C VAL A 70 6.18 -2.41 -8.00
N LEU A 71 5.12 -2.28 -7.21
CA LEU A 71 3.82 -2.89 -7.43
C LEU A 71 2.70 -2.03 -6.84
N VAL A 72 1.57 -1.97 -7.54
CA VAL A 72 0.29 -1.46 -7.02
C VAL A 72 -0.63 -2.64 -6.76
N LEU A 73 -1.17 -2.72 -5.56
CA LEU A 73 -2.20 -3.68 -5.18
C LEU A 73 -3.50 -2.91 -4.88
N SER A 74 -4.61 -3.38 -5.43
CA SER A 74 -5.90 -2.69 -5.31
C SER A 74 -7.08 -3.64 -5.59
N THR A 75 -8.31 -3.16 -5.47
CA THR A 75 -9.52 -3.90 -5.87
C THR A 75 -9.81 -3.69 -7.35
N LEU A 76 -10.53 -4.62 -7.98
CA LEU A 76 -10.93 -4.52 -9.39
C LEU A 76 -11.61 -3.18 -9.73
N ALA A 77 -12.44 -2.63 -8.84
CA ALA A 77 -13.15 -1.37 -9.06
C ALA A 77 -12.18 -0.19 -9.21
N VAL A 78 -11.18 -0.09 -8.33
CA VAL A 78 -10.16 0.96 -8.39
C VAL A 78 -9.21 0.72 -9.55
N ILE A 79 -8.85 -0.54 -9.87
CA ILE A 79 -8.03 -0.86 -11.04
C ILE A 79 -8.72 -0.41 -12.33
N LYS A 80 -10.03 -0.66 -12.47
CA LYS A 80 -10.82 -0.17 -13.60
C LYS A 80 -10.81 1.35 -13.70
N LEU A 81 -10.88 2.06 -12.56
CA LEU A 81 -10.77 3.51 -12.52
C LEU A 81 -9.38 3.99 -12.98
N LEU A 82 -8.29 3.39 -12.48
CA LEU A 82 -6.92 3.73 -12.88
C LEU A 82 -6.63 3.44 -14.36
N ARG A 83 -7.36 2.49 -14.96
CA ARG A 83 -7.25 2.11 -16.38
C ARG A 83 -8.32 2.72 -17.27
N SER A 84 -9.15 3.64 -16.75
CA SER A 84 -10.19 4.27 -17.54
C SER A 84 -9.58 5.16 -18.64
N LYS A 85 -10.38 5.51 -19.66
CA LYS A 85 -9.93 6.42 -20.71
C LYS A 85 -9.59 7.79 -20.14
N GLU A 86 -10.40 8.26 -19.20
CA GLU A 86 -10.23 9.53 -18.51
C GLU A 86 -8.92 9.53 -17.70
N ALA A 87 -8.65 8.47 -16.95
CA ALA A 87 -7.40 8.32 -16.21
C ALA A 87 -6.17 8.28 -17.14
N SER A 88 -6.30 7.58 -18.28
CA SER A 88 -5.23 7.45 -19.28
C SER A 88 -4.87 8.78 -19.96
N ASN A 89 -5.80 9.75 -19.98
CA ASN A 89 -5.53 11.11 -20.46
C ASN A 89 -4.71 11.95 -19.46
N VAL A 90 -4.61 11.53 -18.20
CA VAL A 90 -3.87 12.24 -17.13
C VAL A 90 -2.53 11.58 -16.87
N VAL A 91 -2.53 10.24 -16.77
CA VAL A 91 -1.35 9.43 -16.47
C VAL A 91 -1.33 8.26 -17.45
N ASP A 92 -0.23 8.11 -18.20
CA ASP A 92 -0.07 7.01 -19.13
C ASP A 92 -0.23 5.66 -18.40
N ILE A 93 -1.11 4.81 -18.90
CA ILE A 93 -1.36 3.47 -18.36
C ILE A 93 -0.09 2.60 -18.30
N LYS A 94 0.86 2.82 -19.22
CA LYS A 94 2.13 2.08 -19.26
C LYS A 94 3.15 2.54 -18.24
N SER A 95 2.97 3.74 -17.68
CA SER A 95 3.87 4.27 -16.67
C SER A 95 3.72 3.58 -15.33
N TRP A 96 2.55 2.97 -15.05
CA TRP A 96 2.29 2.31 -13.77
C TRP A 96 3.19 1.09 -13.59
N PRO A 97 3.66 0.83 -12.36
CA PRO A 97 4.23 -0.47 -12.04
C PRO A 97 3.17 -1.57 -12.21
N ILE A 98 3.57 -2.82 -12.00
CA ILE A 98 2.63 -3.96 -12.07
C ILE A 98 1.43 -3.67 -11.16
N ILE A 99 0.22 -3.73 -11.72
CA ILE A 99 -1.03 -3.54 -10.97
C ILE A 99 -1.68 -4.91 -10.79
N LEU A 100 -1.86 -5.34 -9.54
CA LEU A 100 -2.54 -6.59 -9.19
C LEU A 100 -3.87 -6.33 -8.49
N ASP A 101 -4.82 -7.21 -8.77
CA ASP A 101 -6.09 -7.30 -8.05
C ASP A 101 -5.93 -8.18 -6.81
N THR A 102 -6.40 -7.72 -5.66
CA THR A 102 -6.45 -8.50 -4.42
C THR A 102 -7.25 -9.78 -4.56
N ASP A 103 -8.22 -9.80 -5.47
CA ASP A 103 -9.06 -10.97 -5.68
C ASP A 103 -8.48 -12.03 -6.61
N ASP A 104 -7.34 -11.76 -7.24
CA ASP A 104 -6.76 -12.66 -8.23
C ASP A 104 -6.00 -13.84 -7.57
N ILE A 105 -6.77 -14.84 -7.11
CA ILE A 105 -6.33 -15.99 -6.30
C ILE A 105 -5.17 -16.74 -6.99
N PRO A 106 -4.02 -16.91 -6.32
CA PRO A 106 -2.94 -17.72 -6.85
C PRO A 106 -3.33 -19.20 -6.90
N LYS A 107 -2.90 -19.91 -7.95
CA LYS A 107 -3.23 -21.33 -8.13
C LYS A 107 -2.53 -22.23 -7.11
N LYS A 108 -1.38 -21.79 -6.57
CA LYS A 108 -0.64 -22.51 -5.54
C LYS A 108 -0.74 -21.78 -4.21
N LYS A 109 -1.10 -22.51 -3.16
CA LYS A 109 -0.87 -22.05 -1.79
C LYS A 109 0.60 -22.28 -1.46
N LEU A 110 1.42 -21.26 -1.63
CA LEU A 110 2.76 -21.29 -1.07
C LEU A 110 2.65 -21.11 0.45
N PRO A 111 3.43 -21.85 1.25
CA PRO A 111 3.61 -21.50 2.66
C PRO A 111 4.33 -20.15 2.67
N VAL A 112 3.60 -19.08 3.02
CA VAL A 112 4.25 -17.80 3.29
C VAL A 112 5.08 -18.01 4.55
N VAL A 113 6.40 -18.12 4.38
CA VAL A 113 7.31 -18.15 5.51
C VAL A 113 7.32 -16.74 6.08
N TYR A 114 6.54 -16.53 7.13
CA TYR A 114 6.60 -15.29 7.88
C TYR A 114 8.03 -15.08 8.36
N ARG A 115 8.65 -14.01 7.88
CA ARG A 115 9.95 -13.57 8.39
C ARG A 115 9.69 -12.46 9.38
N ALA A 116 10.01 -12.73 10.64
CA ALA A 116 9.88 -11.72 11.68
C ALA A 116 10.74 -10.50 11.30
N PRO A 117 10.16 -9.30 11.22
CA PRO A 117 10.92 -8.10 10.91
C PRO A 117 11.81 -7.73 12.09
N THR A 118 12.95 -7.08 11.83
CA THR A 118 13.70 -6.41 12.90
C THR A 118 12.98 -5.13 13.31
N ALA A 119 13.29 -4.62 14.50
CA ALA A 119 12.62 -3.45 15.04
C ALA A 119 12.86 -2.18 14.18
N GLU A 120 14.00 -2.13 13.50
CA GLU A 120 14.47 -1.03 12.66
C GLU A 120 13.90 -1.08 11.23
N MET A 121 13.44 -2.25 10.78
CA MET A 121 12.81 -2.38 9.46
C MET A 121 11.57 -1.48 9.35
N LEU A 122 11.33 -0.98 8.14
CA LEU A 122 10.15 -0.17 7.84
C LEU A 122 8.89 -1.04 7.89
N ALA A 123 7.93 -0.63 8.70
CA ALA A 123 6.60 -1.20 8.77
C ALA A 123 5.68 -0.60 7.71
N TYR A 124 5.78 0.71 7.43
CA TYR A 124 5.06 1.34 6.33
C TYR A 124 5.68 2.68 5.94
N LEU A 125 5.28 3.18 4.76
CA LEU A 125 5.47 4.56 4.36
C LEU A 125 4.13 5.28 4.31
N ASP A 126 4.12 6.49 4.84
CA ASP A 126 3.04 7.44 4.66
C ASP A 126 3.55 8.71 3.99
N PHE A 127 2.65 9.50 3.46
CA PHE A 127 2.99 10.72 2.74
C PHE A 127 2.10 11.87 3.19
N SER A 128 2.75 12.98 3.50
CA SER A 128 2.08 14.25 3.75
C SER A 128 2.49 15.26 2.68
N VAL A 129 1.56 16.13 2.30
CA VAL A 129 1.86 17.27 1.45
C VAL A 129 2.25 18.43 2.36
N SER A 130 3.46 18.96 2.20
CA SER A 130 3.92 20.12 2.93
C SER A 130 3.14 21.37 2.50
N THR A 131 3.21 22.42 3.32
CA THR A 131 2.65 23.74 2.99
C THR A 131 3.26 24.36 1.73
N THR A 132 4.45 23.92 1.32
CA THR A 132 5.13 24.31 0.09
C THR A 132 4.74 23.44 -1.13
N GLY A 133 3.81 22.50 -0.96
CA GLY A 133 3.35 21.59 -2.01
C GLY A 133 4.29 20.42 -2.29
N MET A 134 5.37 20.27 -1.52
CA MET A 134 6.29 19.14 -1.64
C MET A 134 5.73 17.91 -0.92
N LEU A 135 5.87 16.74 -1.53
CA LEU A 135 5.48 15.49 -0.91
C LEU A 135 6.58 15.00 0.04
N ALA A 136 6.28 14.93 1.33
CA ALA A 136 7.19 14.43 2.36
C ALA A 136 6.87 12.97 2.69
N GLY A 137 7.85 12.08 2.48
CA GLY A 137 7.75 10.67 2.85
C GLY A 137 8.06 10.46 4.33
N ILE A 138 7.10 9.91 5.07
CA ILE A 138 7.21 9.55 6.48
C ILE A 138 7.54 8.06 6.56
N LYS A 139 8.69 7.75 7.13
CA LYS A 139 9.19 6.39 7.30
C LYS A 139 8.87 5.89 8.69
N MET A 140 8.06 4.84 8.79
CA MET A 140 7.64 4.28 10.07
C MET A 140 8.26 2.90 10.26
N SER A 141 9.11 2.76 11.28
CA SER A 141 9.71 1.46 11.63
C SER A 141 8.78 0.61 12.50
N HIS A 142 9.01 -0.70 12.54
CA HIS A 142 8.26 -1.60 13.42
C HIS A 142 8.34 -1.19 14.90
N ALA A 143 9.50 -0.71 15.35
CA ALA A 143 9.68 -0.15 16.70
C ALA A 143 8.78 1.06 16.95
N ALA A 144 8.78 2.03 16.02
CA ALA A 144 8.01 3.26 16.14
C ALA A 144 6.50 2.97 16.18
N VAL A 145 6.01 2.11 15.28
CA VAL A 145 4.59 1.71 15.23
C VAL A 145 4.19 0.95 16.50
N THR A 146 5.02 0.01 16.95
CA THR A 146 4.75 -0.75 18.18
C THR A 146 4.67 0.16 19.39
N ASN A 147 5.58 1.12 19.51
CA ASN A 147 5.57 2.08 20.61
C ASN A 147 4.34 3.00 20.55
N LEU A 148 3.95 3.47 19.36
CA LEU A 148 2.73 4.23 19.18
C LEU A 148 1.49 3.43 19.61
N CYS A 149 1.36 2.18 19.17
CA CYS A 149 0.25 1.32 19.57
C CYS A 149 0.21 1.08 21.08
N LYS A 150 1.37 0.88 21.74
CA LYS A 150 1.46 0.76 23.21
C LYS A 150 0.99 2.03 23.91
N SER A 151 1.45 3.20 23.45
CA SER A 151 1.05 4.49 24.02
C SER A 151 -0.44 4.74 23.85
N MET A 152 -1.00 4.47 22.67
CA MET A 152 -2.44 4.60 22.42
C MET A 152 -3.27 3.62 23.26
N LYS A 153 -2.81 2.36 23.38
CA LYS A 153 -3.48 1.35 24.22
C LYS A 153 -3.62 1.84 25.66
N LEU A 154 -2.56 2.41 26.23
CA LEU A 154 -2.57 2.92 27.60
C LEU A 154 -3.41 4.19 27.71
N ALA A 155 -3.20 5.18 26.84
CA ALA A 155 -3.88 6.47 26.89
C ALA A 155 -5.40 6.38 26.67
N CYS A 156 -5.84 5.41 25.86
CA CYS A 156 -7.24 5.20 25.54
C CYS A 156 -7.87 4.00 26.28
N GLU A 157 -7.14 3.39 27.23
CA GLU A 157 -7.60 2.25 28.02
C GLU A 157 -8.18 1.09 27.19
N LEU A 158 -7.53 0.79 26.05
CA LEU A 158 -7.97 -0.25 25.11
C LEU A 158 -7.57 -1.65 25.65
N TYR A 159 -8.33 -2.13 26.64
CA TYR A 159 -8.18 -3.47 27.19
C TYR A 159 -9.16 -4.44 26.51
N PRO A 160 -8.79 -5.73 26.36
CA PRO A 160 -9.75 -6.74 25.97
C PRO A 160 -10.94 -6.70 26.94
N SER A 161 -12.15 -6.64 26.39
CA SER A 161 -13.41 -6.79 27.13
C SER A 161 -13.54 -8.19 27.73
#